data_AF-A0A821LML7-F1
#
_entry.id   AF-A0A821LML7-F1
#
_cell.length_a   1.000
_cell.length_b   1.000
_cell.length_c   1.000
_cell.angle_alpha   90.00
_cell.angle_beta   90.00
_cell.angle_gamma   90.00
#
_symmetry.space_group_name_H-M   'P 1'
#
loop_
_entity.id
_entity.type
_entity.pdbx_description
1 polymer ?
#
loop_
_entity_poly.entity_id
_entity_poly.type
_entity_poly.pdbx_seq_one_letter_code
_entity_poly.pdbx_strand_id
1 'polypeptide(L)'
;MGWSAYMPIDRNDEKYASEIHFVYSNLVIDQYAVLGIFIQTIKSNSSSSERTCHRRKKRTTKRQTINTNNDTLVGWTQYFSIAGQLNHTNDSAVISLQLSTLMNTNLDKFYRYSGSLTTPSCSENVIWTVFQTPLQLSDDGVGFLRSNIFSENYRNPQPLDRRTVYRSFPNDTSP
;
A
#
# COMPACT_ATOMS: atom_id res chain seq x y z
N MET A 1 4.44 5.94 -13.10
CA MET A 1 3.95 5.64 -11.74
C MET A 1 4.50 4.29 -11.35
N GLY A 2 5.39 4.26 -10.37
CA GLY A 2 5.86 3.03 -9.74
C GLY A 2 5.31 2.98 -8.32
N TRP A 3 5.06 1.78 -7.82
CA TRP A 3 4.71 1.57 -6.43
C TRP A 3 5.68 0.56 -5.82
N SER A 4 6.01 0.73 -4.55
CA SER A 4 6.91 -0.17 -3.80
C SER A 4 6.30 -0.44 -2.45
N ALA A 5 6.51 -1.64 -1.92
CA ALA A 5 6.01 -1.99 -0.61
C ALA A 5 7.05 -2.63 0.28
N TYR A 6 6.98 -2.29 1.57
CA TYR A 6 8.02 -2.51 2.58
C TYR A 6 7.41 -3.28 3.76
N MET A 7 8.13 -4.20 4.43
CA MET A 7 7.64 -5.04 5.54
C MET A 7 8.62 -5.03 6.72
N PRO A 8 8.15 -5.31 7.96
CA PRO A 8 7.36 -4.41 8.80
C PRO A 8 8.16 -3.17 9.24
N ILE A 9 7.47 -2.04 9.44
CA ILE A 9 8.09 -0.79 9.88
C ILE A 9 7.66 -0.53 11.33
N ASP A 10 8.64 -0.46 12.24
CA ASP A 10 8.44 0.00 13.61
C ASP A 10 8.36 1.54 13.59
N ARG A 11 7.16 2.10 13.77
CA ARG A 11 6.98 3.54 14.01
C ARG A 11 6.28 3.72 15.35
N ASN A 12 6.99 4.30 16.33
CA ASN A 12 6.49 4.49 17.70
C ASN A 12 5.96 3.19 18.36
N ASP A 13 6.72 2.09 18.25
CA ASP A 13 6.37 0.76 18.78
C ASP A 13 5.12 0.08 18.17
N GLU A 14 4.50 0.69 17.15
CA GLU A 14 3.42 0.09 16.39
C GLU A 14 3.95 -0.67 15.16
N LYS A 15 3.58 -1.95 15.05
CA LYS A 15 4.01 -2.83 13.95
C LYS A 15 2.97 -2.88 12.85
N TYR A 16 3.35 -2.41 11.67
CA TYR A 16 2.56 -2.57 10.45
C TYR A 16 3.01 -3.78 9.65
N ALA A 17 2.05 -4.44 8.99
CA ALA A 17 2.36 -5.61 8.16
C ALA A 17 3.21 -5.22 6.95
N SER A 18 2.84 -4.13 6.28
CA SER A 18 3.61 -3.52 5.20
C SER A 18 3.35 -2.02 5.07
N GLU A 19 4.04 -1.35 4.15
CA GLU A 19 3.72 0.00 3.65
C GLU A 19 3.66 -0.03 2.12
N ILE A 20 2.83 0.80 1.49
CA ILE A 20 2.80 1.04 0.03
C ILE A 20 3.20 2.48 -0.25
N HIS A 21 4.06 2.69 -1.23
CA HIS A 21 4.47 4.01 -1.72
C HIS A 21 3.94 4.28 -3.12
N PHE A 22 3.27 5.41 -3.32
CA PHE A 22 2.94 5.94 -4.65
C PHE A 22 3.91 7.06 -4.98
N VAL A 23 4.74 6.84 -6.01
CA VAL A 23 5.80 7.78 -6.39
C VAL A 23 5.37 8.65 -7.56
N TYR A 24 5.43 9.96 -7.34
CA TYR A 24 5.20 11.01 -8.32
C TYR A 24 6.52 11.74 -8.56
N SER A 25 6.79 12.11 -9.81
CA SER A 25 8.03 12.77 -10.20
C SER A 25 7.75 13.95 -11.12
N ASN A 26 8.39 15.08 -10.83
CA ASN A 26 8.56 16.17 -11.78
C ASN A 26 10.00 16.14 -12.29
N LEU A 27 10.18 15.60 -13.49
CA LEU A 27 11.50 15.39 -14.10
C LEU A 27 12.19 16.69 -14.54
N VAL A 28 11.45 17.79 -14.67
CA VAL A 28 12.02 19.09 -15.07
C VAL A 28 12.85 19.70 -13.95
N ILE A 29 12.43 19.51 -12.70
CA ILE A 29 13.05 20.09 -11.51
C ILE A 29 13.68 19.03 -10.59
N ASP A 30 13.78 17.79 -11.05
CA ASP A 30 14.28 16.63 -10.28
C ASP A 30 13.67 16.54 -8.88
N GLN A 31 12.34 16.71 -8.81
CA GLN A 31 11.58 16.69 -7.55
C GLN A 31 10.61 15.52 -7.52
N TYR A 32 10.55 14.86 -6.37
CA TYR A 32 9.67 13.72 -6.16
C TYR A 32 8.68 14.01 -5.02
N ALA A 33 7.50 13.43 -5.14
CA ALA A 33 6.54 13.35 -4.05
C ALA A 33 6.16 11.88 -3.86
N VAL A 34 6.16 11.44 -2.60
CA VAL A 34 5.79 10.06 -2.25
C VAL A 34 4.61 10.08 -1.29
N LEU A 35 3.58 9.31 -1.63
CA LEU A 35 2.48 9.02 -0.73
C LEU A 35 2.70 7.63 -0.11
N GLY A 36 2.87 7.58 1.20
CA GLY A 36 3.06 6.35 1.96
C GLY A 36 1.81 5.96 2.75
N ILE A 37 1.41 4.69 2.67
CA ILE A 37 0.31 4.12 3.47
C ILE A 37 0.74 2.82 4.11
N PHE A 38 0.58 2.74 5.43
CA PHE A 38 0.76 1.50 6.16
C PHE A 38 -0.41 0.55 5.96
N ILE A 39 -0.11 -0.76 5.96
CA ILE A 39 -1.07 -1.85 5.93
C ILE A 39 -1.08 -2.49 7.30
N GLN A 40 -2.27 -2.63 7.87
CA GLN A 40 -2.54 -3.36 9.09
C GLN A 40 -3.35 -4.61 8.78
N THR A 41 -2.95 -5.74 9.36
CA THR A 41 -3.70 -6.99 9.26
C THR A 41 -4.90 -6.94 10.20
N ILE A 42 -6.09 -7.18 9.68
CA ILE A 42 -7.28 -7.46 10.50
C ILE A 42 -7.41 -8.98 10.67
N LYS A 43 -7.49 -9.43 11.93
CA LYS A 43 -7.87 -10.81 12.24
C LYS A 43 -9.38 -10.92 12.12
N SER A 44 -9.87 -11.81 11.26
CA SER A 44 -11.27 -12.21 11.32
C SER A 44 -11.50 -12.89 12.67
N ASN A 45 -12.44 -12.38 13.47
CA ASN A 45 -12.87 -13.08 14.67
C ASN A 45 -13.37 -14.46 14.24
N SER A 46 -12.68 -15.50 14.70
CA SER A 46 -13.08 -16.88 14.45
C SER A 46 -14.38 -17.17 15.20
N SER A 47 -15.53 -16.97 14.54
CA SER A 47 -16.70 -17.79 14.82
C SER A 47 -16.69 -18.96 13.84
N SER A 48 -16.60 -20.15 14.43
CA SER A 48 -16.77 -21.49 13.86
C SER A 48 -17.70 -21.63 12.65
N SER A 49 -17.30 -22.57 11.76
CA SER A 49 -18.08 -23.30 10.72
C SER A 49 -18.51 -22.49 9.48
N GLU A 50 -18.37 -22.93 8.23
CA GLU A 50 -18.52 -24.26 7.63
C GLU A 50 -17.55 -24.49 6.45
N ARG A 51 -17.23 -25.77 6.16
CA ARG A 51 -16.51 -26.17 4.94
C ARG A 51 -17.51 -26.29 3.79
N THR A 52 -17.29 -25.56 2.70
CA THR A 52 -17.97 -25.83 1.43
C THR A 52 -16.94 -26.01 0.33
N CYS A 53 -16.89 -27.22 -0.24
CA CYS A 53 -16.02 -27.60 -1.36
C CYS A 53 -16.66 -27.20 -2.69
N HIS A 54 -15.98 -26.41 -3.53
CA HIS A 54 -16.48 -26.03 -4.86
C HIS A 54 -15.50 -26.29 -6.01
N ARG A 55 -15.83 -27.36 -6.75
CA ARG A 55 -15.80 -27.62 -8.20
C ARG A 55 -15.06 -26.61 -9.13
N ARG A 56 -14.02 -27.13 -9.77
CA ARG A 56 -13.22 -26.56 -10.89
C ARG A 56 -14.11 -26.12 -12.08
N LYS A 57 -14.05 -24.84 -12.48
CA LYS A 57 -14.63 -24.35 -13.75
C LYS A 57 -13.52 -23.89 -14.72
N LYS A 58 -13.75 -24.18 -16.01
CA LYS A 58 -12.81 -24.06 -17.14
C LYS A 58 -12.53 -22.61 -17.53
N ARG A 59 -11.29 -22.38 -17.97
CA ARG A 59 -10.72 -21.12 -18.50
C ARG A 59 -11.40 -20.67 -19.79
N THR A 60 -11.69 -19.38 -19.88
CA THR A 60 -11.84 -18.63 -21.14
C THR A 60 -11.26 -17.24 -20.94
N THR A 61 -10.29 -16.88 -21.78
CA THR A 61 -9.64 -15.56 -21.85
C THR A 61 -10.65 -14.54 -22.35
N LYS A 62 -10.93 -13.50 -21.55
CA LYS A 62 -11.68 -12.33 -21.99
C LYS A 62 -11.03 -11.07 -21.42
N ARG A 63 -10.65 -10.16 -22.32
CA ARG A 63 -10.24 -8.79 -22.00
C ARG A 63 -11.45 -8.12 -21.33
N GLN A 64 -11.31 -7.74 -20.06
CA GLN A 64 -12.44 -7.27 -19.26
C GLN A 64 -12.07 -5.95 -18.58
N THR A 65 -12.75 -4.88 -18.99
CA THR A 65 -12.76 -3.60 -18.28
C THR A 65 -13.93 -3.65 -17.31
N ILE A 66 -13.66 -3.72 -16.01
CA ILE A 66 -14.68 -3.70 -14.95
C ILE A 66 -14.50 -2.41 -14.16
N ASN A 67 -15.58 -1.64 -14.04
CA ASN A 67 -15.64 -0.36 -13.34
C ASN A 67 -16.03 -0.62 -11.88
N THR A 68 -15.34 -0.02 -10.91
CA THR A 68 -15.54 -0.30 -9.48
C THR A 68 -16.54 0.68 -8.87
N ASN A 69 -17.55 0.13 -8.20
CA ASN A 69 -18.58 0.82 -7.43
C ASN A 69 -18.04 1.12 -6.02
N ASN A 70 -17.18 2.12 -5.87
CA ASN A 70 -16.70 2.74 -4.61
C ASN A 70 -16.28 1.82 -3.43
N ASP A 71 -16.14 0.51 -3.63
CA ASP A 71 -15.82 -0.48 -2.60
C ASP A 71 -14.35 -0.93 -2.71
N THR A 72 -13.61 -0.69 -1.63
CA THR A 72 -12.19 -1.05 -1.48
C THR A 72 -11.93 -2.54 -1.61
N LEU A 73 -12.82 -3.36 -1.10
CA LEU A 73 -12.70 -4.81 -1.18
C LEU A 73 -12.77 -5.26 -2.65
N VAL A 74 -13.60 -4.60 -3.46
CA VAL A 74 -13.68 -4.85 -4.90
C VAL A 74 -12.37 -4.47 -5.59
N GLY A 75 -11.79 -3.32 -5.26
CA GLY A 75 -10.50 -2.87 -5.82
C GLY A 75 -9.37 -3.85 -5.52
N TRP A 76 -9.23 -4.28 -4.25
CA TRP A 76 -8.21 -5.26 -3.85
C TRP A 76 -8.45 -6.66 -4.43
N THR A 77 -9.71 -7.11 -4.50
CA THR A 77 -10.05 -8.38 -5.12
C THR A 77 -9.68 -8.40 -6.60
N GLN A 78 -9.97 -7.32 -7.32
CA GLN A 78 -9.60 -7.17 -8.73
C GLN A 78 -8.08 -7.15 -8.91
N TYR A 79 -7.38 -6.43 -8.05
CA TYR A 79 -5.93 -6.39 -8.05
C TYR A 79 -5.32 -7.79 -7.84
N PHE A 80 -5.73 -8.52 -6.79
CA PHE A 80 -5.21 -9.86 -6.52
C PHE A 80 -5.56 -10.86 -7.63
N SER A 81 -6.76 -10.76 -8.21
CA SER A 81 -7.17 -11.62 -9.33
C SER A 81 -6.29 -11.43 -10.56
N ILE A 82 -5.92 -10.18 -10.89
CA ILE A 82 -5.05 -9.89 -12.03
C ILE A 82 -3.60 -10.23 -11.70
N ALA A 83 -3.10 -9.83 -10.53
CA ALA A 83 -1.73 -10.10 -10.10
C ALA A 83 -1.43 -11.61 -10.09
N GLY A 84 -2.37 -12.45 -9.62
CA GLY A 84 -2.23 -13.91 -9.62
C GLY A 84 -2.21 -14.57 -11.01
N GLN A 85 -2.43 -13.81 -12.09
CA GLN A 85 -2.36 -14.32 -13.46
C GLN A 85 -1.02 -14.00 -14.15
N LEU A 86 -0.22 -13.10 -13.57
CA LEU A 86 1.10 -12.71 -14.09
C LEU A 86 2.14 -13.71 -13.60
N ASN A 87 2.53 -14.67 -14.45
CA ASN A 87 3.39 -15.80 -14.07
C ASN A 87 4.83 -15.66 -14.58
N HIS A 88 5.09 -14.70 -15.46
CA HIS A 88 6.42 -14.45 -16.02
C HIS A 88 6.86 -13.01 -15.75
N THR A 89 8.17 -12.80 -15.71
CA THR A 89 8.80 -11.49 -15.42
C THR A 89 8.41 -10.37 -16.37
N ASN A 90 7.98 -10.71 -17.60
CA ASN A 90 7.56 -9.76 -18.62
C ASN A 90 6.03 -9.66 -18.76
N ASP A 91 5.26 -10.40 -17.96
CA ASP A 91 3.81 -10.29 -17.97
C ASP A 91 3.42 -8.91 -17.40
N SER A 92 2.45 -8.26 -18.03
CA SER A 92 1.99 -6.94 -17.61
C SER A 92 0.48 -6.82 -17.79
N ALA A 93 -0.17 -6.18 -16.82
CA ALA A 93 -1.58 -5.85 -16.89
C ALA A 93 -1.79 -4.40 -16.45
N VAL A 94 -2.73 -3.71 -17.09
CA VAL A 94 -3.14 -2.37 -16.72
C VAL A 94 -4.43 -2.46 -15.94
N ILE A 95 -4.43 -1.94 -14.72
CA ILE A 95 -5.61 -1.84 -13.87
C ILE A 95 -5.93 -0.37 -13.62
N SER A 96 -7.20 0.00 -13.76
CA SER A 96 -7.69 1.34 -13.41
C SER A 96 -8.36 1.24 -12.04
N LEU A 97 -7.72 1.81 -11.03
CA LEU A 97 -8.23 1.86 -9.66
C LEU A 97 -8.33 3.32 -9.24
N GLN A 98 -9.47 3.70 -8.67
CA GLN A 98 -9.57 4.97 -7.97
C GLN A 98 -8.81 4.87 -6.66
N LEU A 99 -7.91 5.83 -6.41
CA LEU A 99 -7.08 5.85 -5.21
C LEU A 99 -7.95 5.93 -3.94
N SER A 100 -9.01 6.75 -3.95
CA SER A 100 -9.97 6.83 -2.84
C SER A 100 -10.58 5.47 -2.50
N THR A 101 -10.94 4.71 -3.54
CA THR A 101 -11.50 3.35 -3.39
C THR A 101 -10.44 2.37 -2.91
N LEU A 102 -9.22 2.43 -3.44
CA LEU A 102 -8.13 1.53 -3.04
C LEU A 102 -7.71 1.74 -1.59
N MET A 103 -7.70 2.99 -1.14
CA MET A 103 -7.20 3.34 0.18
C MET A 103 -8.29 3.22 1.24
N ASN A 104 -9.51 3.77 1.03
CA ASN A 104 -10.55 3.87 2.08
C ASN A 104 -10.03 4.25 3.46
N THR A 105 -8.95 5.04 3.46
CA THR A 105 -8.36 5.66 4.62
C THR A 105 -8.77 7.11 4.62
N ASN A 106 -8.87 7.69 5.81
CA ASN A 106 -9.00 9.14 5.93
C ASN A 106 -7.72 9.79 5.38
N LEU A 107 -7.84 10.46 4.24
CA LEU A 107 -6.73 11.15 3.57
C LEU A 107 -6.47 12.55 4.16
N ASP A 108 -7.32 13.02 5.06
CA ASP A 108 -7.19 14.34 5.68
C ASP A 108 -6.15 14.34 6.80
N LYS A 109 -5.86 13.18 7.39
CA LYS A 109 -4.86 13.02 8.46
C LYS A 109 -3.57 12.39 7.94
N PHE A 110 -2.51 13.19 7.85
CA PHE A 110 -1.21 12.76 7.36
C PHE A 110 -0.07 13.51 8.06
N TYR A 111 1.12 12.92 7.95
CA TYR A 111 2.39 13.53 8.28
C TYR A 111 3.11 13.92 6.98
N ARG A 112 3.80 15.06 6.97
CA ARG A 112 4.56 15.53 5.80
C ARG A 112 5.96 15.96 6.21
N TYR A 113 6.97 15.54 5.45
CA TYR A 113 8.37 15.89 5.71
C TYR A 113 9.22 15.80 4.43
N SER A 114 10.34 16.53 4.41
CA SER A 114 11.37 16.37 3.38
C SER A 114 12.28 15.20 3.71
N GLY A 115 12.55 14.33 2.74
CA GLY A 115 13.36 13.13 2.91
C GLY A 115 13.99 12.68 1.60
N SER A 116 14.48 11.44 1.58
CA SER A 116 15.12 10.86 0.41
C SER A 116 14.30 9.76 -0.25
N LEU A 117 14.73 9.30 -1.42
CA LEU A 117 14.31 8.01 -1.94
C LEU A 117 14.78 6.89 -0.98
N THR A 118 13.97 5.84 -0.86
CA THR A 118 14.26 4.64 -0.05
C THR A 118 15.04 3.57 -0.83
N THR A 119 15.30 3.80 -2.11
CA THR A 119 16.18 3.00 -2.98
C THR A 119 17.39 3.83 -3.43
N PRO A 120 18.54 3.20 -3.73
CA PRO A 120 19.65 3.89 -4.41
C PRO A 120 19.14 4.58 -5.69
N SER A 121 19.42 5.86 -5.96
CA SER A 121 20.51 6.73 -5.49
C SER A 121 20.28 7.53 -4.19
N CYS A 122 19.24 7.26 -3.41
CA CYS A 122 18.97 7.96 -2.14
C CYS A 122 18.87 9.50 -2.25
N SER A 123 18.44 10.05 -3.39
CA SER A 123 18.34 11.51 -3.59
C SER A 123 17.39 12.17 -2.57
N GLU A 124 17.79 13.31 -2.00
CA GLU A 124 17.09 14.03 -0.90
C GLU A 124 15.96 14.98 -1.37
N ASN A 125 15.63 14.96 -2.65
CA ASN A 125 14.61 15.83 -3.26
C ASN A 125 13.19 15.23 -3.20
N VAL A 126 12.83 14.59 -2.08
CA VAL A 126 11.56 13.90 -1.93
C VAL A 126 10.70 14.55 -0.85
N ILE A 127 9.47 14.93 -1.21
CA ILE A 127 8.46 15.29 -0.22
C ILE A 127 7.60 14.08 0.11
N TRP A 128 7.71 13.60 1.35
CA TRP A 128 6.95 12.48 1.87
C TRP A 128 5.64 12.93 2.47
N THR A 129 4.55 12.24 2.14
CA THR A 129 3.25 12.35 2.80
C THR A 129 2.83 10.96 3.25
N VAL A 130 2.82 10.73 4.56
CA VAL A 130 2.49 9.42 5.14
C VAL A 130 1.16 9.56 5.86
N PHE A 131 0.15 8.83 5.41
CA PHE A 131 -1.19 8.88 5.99
C PHE A 131 -1.20 8.25 7.39
N GLN A 132 -1.95 8.86 8.31
CA GLN A 132 -2.03 8.39 9.70
C GLN A 132 -2.87 7.11 9.81
N THR A 133 -3.95 7.02 9.03
CA THR A 133 -4.86 5.86 9.09
C THR A 133 -4.29 4.74 8.20
N PRO A 134 -4.00 3.55 8.75
CA PRO A 134 -3.54 2.43 7.94
C PRO A 134 -4.67 1.84 7.10
N LEU A 135 -4.30 1.27 5.96
CA LEU A 135 -5.17 0.41 5.18
C LEU A 135 -5.32 -0.94 5.89
N GLN A 136 -6.56 -1.37 6.10
CA GLN A 136 -6.85 -2.67 6.71
C GLN A 136 -7.01 -3.75 5.63
N LEU A 137 -6.23 -4.82 5.72
CA LEU A 137 -6.33 -6.00 4.85
C LEU A 137 -6.47 -7.28 5.68
N SER A 138 -7.19 -8.26 5.13
CA SER A 138 -7.27 -9.59 5.73
C SER A 138 -5.90 -10.28 5.76
N ASP A 139 -5.74 -11.25 6.65
CA ASP A 139 -4.51 -12.05 6.75
C ASP A 139 -4.16 -12.73 5.41
N ASP A 140 -5.17 -13.27 4.71
CA ASP A 140 -5.02 -13.84 3.37
C ASP A 140 -4.51 -12.81 2.34
N GLY A 141 -5.03 -11.58 2.38
CA GLY A 141 -4.60 -10.50 1.47
C GLY A 141 -3.14 -10.10 1.72
N VAL A 142 -2.76 -9.96 2.99
CA VAL A 142 -1.36 -9.69 3.38
C VAL A 142 -0.45 -10.86 3.01
N GLY A 143 -0.90 -12.10 3.21
CA GLY A 143 -0.18 -13.31 2.82
C GLY A 143 0.04 -13.40 1.31
N PHE A 144 -0.96 -13.03 0.51
CA PHE A 144 -0.83 -12.96 -0.95
C PHE A 144 0.23 -11.93 -1.36
N LEU A 145 0.18 -10.73 -0.77
CA LEU A 145 1.16 -9.67 -1.03
C LEU A 145 2.59 -10.13 -0.70
N ARG A 146 2.79 -10.74 0.47
CA ARG A 146 4.07 -11.32 0.91
C ARG A 146 4.61 -12.39 -0.04
N SER A 147 3.74 -13.25 -0.53
CA SER A 147 4.18 -14.44 -1.27
C SER A 147 4.42 -14.16 -2.75
N ASN A 148 3.72 -13.18 -3.32
CA ASN A 148 3.67 -12.99 -4.76
C ASN A 148 4.23 -11.64 -5.24
N ILE A 149 4.28 -10.64 -4.37
CA ILE A 149 4.56 -9.27 -4.83
C ILE A 149 5.67 -8.57 -4.04
N PHE A 150 5.71 -8.76 -2.72
CA PHE A 150 6.70 -8.09 -1.87
C PHE A 150 7.78 -9.10 -1.48
N SER A 151 9.04 -8.79 -1.75
CA SER A 151 10.17 -9.40 -1.04
C SER A 151 10.54 -8.54 0.18
N GLU A 152 11.28 -9.11 1.13
CA GLU A 152 11.77 -8.39 2.32
C GLU A 152 12.76 -7.29 1.93
N ASN A 153 12.22 -6.16 1.50
CA ASN A 153 12.97 -4.99 1.10
C ASN A 153 12.54 -3.85 2.01
N TYR A 154 13.28 -3.62 3.09
CA TYR A 154 13.10 -2.42 3.90
C TYR A 154 14.41 -1.78 4.29
N ARG A 155 14.36 -0.45 4.40
CA ARG A 155 15.45 0.36 4.90
C ARG A 155 15.15 0.69 6.35
N ASN A 156 16.13 0.49 7.24
CA ASN A 156 16.00 0.84 8.64
C ASN A 156 15.64 2.34 8.80
N PRO A 157 14.82 2.69 9.82
CA PRO A 157 14.56 4.09 10.14
C PRO A 157 15.85 4.89 10.26
N GLN A 158 15.90 6.06 9.63
CA GLN A 158 17.05 6.96 9.68
C GLN A 158 16.82 8.04 10.74
N PRO A 159 17.88 8.52 11.43
CA PRO A 159 17.77 9.57 12.43
C PRO A 159 16.99 10.78 11.93
N LEU A 160 16.11 11.36 12.76
CA LEU A 160 15.32 12.53 12.37
C LEU A 160 16.21 13.78 12.14
N ASP A 161 17.32 13.86 12.88
CA ASP A 161 18.25 14.98 12.90
C ASP A 161 17.52 16.32 13.07
N ARG A 162 17.73 17.26 12.14
CA ARG A 162 17.12 18.61 12.16
C ARG A 162 15.83 18.71 11.36
N ARG A 163 15.28 17.59 10.88
CA ARG A 163 14.08 17.60 10.03
C ARG A 163 12.84 17.89 10.85
N THR A 164 12.00 18.80 10.34
CA THR A 164 10.68 19.06 10.90
C THR A 164 9.66 18.15 10.25
N VAL A 165 8.86 17.46 11.07
CA VAL A 165 7.70 16.68 10.61
C VAL A 165 6.44 17.50 10.83
N TYR A 166 5.76 17.83 9.75
CA TYR A 166 4.46 18.48 9.79
C TYR A 166 3.37 17.42 9.91
N ARG A 167 2.21 17.82 10.44
CA ARG A 167 0.99 17.01 10.41
C ARG A 167 -0.22 17.88 10.09
N SER A 168 -1.24 17.27 9.52
CA SER A 168 -2.46 17.98 9.06
C SER A 168 -3.57 18.10 10.11
N PHE A 169 -3.35 17.57 11.32
CA PHE A 169 -4.34 17.53 12.40
C PHE A 169 -3.79 18.15 13.70
N PRO A 170 -4.64 18.66 14.60
CA PRO A 170 -4.21 19.28 15.85
C PRO A 170 -3.49 18.28 16.78
N ASN A 171 -2.80 18.80 17.80
CA ASN A 171 -2.34 17.95 18.91
C ASN A 171 -3.57 17.34 19.58
N ASP A 172 -3.50 16.05 19.94
CA ASP A 172 -4.38 15.54 20.98
C ASP A 172 -4.05 16.33 22.25
N THR A 173 -4.87 17.33 22.51
CA THR A 173 -4.91 18.02 23.79
C THR A 173 -5.69 17.11 24.72
N SER A 174 -5.07 16.03 25.19
CA SER A 174 -5.57 15.40 26.41
C SER A 174 -5.38 16.42 27.54
N PRO A 175 -6.46 16.83 28.23
CA PRO A 175 -6.36 17.64 29.43
C PRO A 175 -5.63 16.91 30.56
#